data_AF-A0A495V411-F1
#
_entry.id   AF-A0A495V411-F1
#
_cell.length_a   1.000
_cell.length_b   1.000
_cell.length_c   1.000
_cell.angle_alpha   90.00
_cell.angle_beta   90.00
_cell.angle_gamma   90.00
#
_symmetry.space_group_name_H-M   'P 1'
#
loop_
_entity.id
_entity.type
_entity.pdbx_description
1 polymer ?
#
loop_
_entity_poly.entity_id
_entity_poly.type
_entity_poly.pdbx_seq_one_letter_code
_entity_poly.pdbx_strand_id
1 'polypeptide(L)'
;MRALYFRRQGQSKNRDTRSEDRSDRAHNNRKGPLRRWAAAVLLIAGLGLESAAAAPLDEATKQLLIEAVEAAYVVDLYHSRCRSDGSNRRTENLNKLLASRMRMTVLRVQDDVFPERNYRKVQERLQREFLDMLAENGGCAGVKDSELPVEFRARYDEKMRAIEALP
;
A
#
# COMPACT_ATOMS: atom_id res chain seq x y z
N MET A 1 0.72 -61.73 -20.10
CA MET A 1 1.27 -62.64 -19.08
C MET A 1 1.30 -61.93 -17.74
N ARG A 2 0.74 -62.56 -16.70
CA ARG A 2 0.54 -62.08 -15.32
C ARG A 2 1.74 -62.43 -14.43
N ALA A 3 2.03 -61.56 -13.45
CA ALA A 3 2.37 -61.85 -12.04
C ALA A 3 2.41 -60.47 -11.32
N LEU A 4 1.48 -60.02 -10.46
CA LEU A 4 0.96 -60.48 -9.16
C LEU A 4 2.03 -60.72 -8.07
N TYR A 5 2.06 -59.83 -7.06
CA TYR A 5 2.10 -60.05 -5.58
C TYR A 5 2.28 -58.66 -4.92
N PHE A 6 1.27 -57.96 -4.37
CA PHE A 6 0.49 -58.14 -3.14
C PHE A 6 1.30 -57.97 -1.82
N ARG A 7 0.87 -56.98 -1.00
CA ARG A 7 0.63 -57.01 0.48
C ARG A 7 1.18 -55.76 1.21
N ARG A 8 0.62 -55.17 2.28
CA ARG A 8 -0.73 -54.97 2.89
C ARG A 8 -0.48 -54.20 4.22
N GLN A 9 -1.25 -53.14 4.47
CA GLN A 9 -1.73 -52.55 5.74
C GLN A 9 -0.87 -52.40 7.03
N GLY A 10 -1.09 -51.26 7.71
CA GLY A 10 -1.16 -51.10 9.17
C GLY A 10 -1.76 -49.72 9.50
N GLN A 11 -3.07 -49.61 9.78
CA GLN A 11 -3.72 -49.41 11.10
C GLN A 11 -3.14 -48.25 11.95
N SER A 12 -3.86 -47.14 12.13
CA SER A 12 -4.96 -46.89 13.08
C SER A 12 -4.55 -46.99 14.56
N LYS A 13 -4.61 -45.86 15.29
CA LYS A 13 -5.07 -45.83 16.69
C LYS A 13 -5.45 -44.42 17.16
N ASN A 14 -6.74 -44.30 17.48
CA ASN A 14 -7.33 -43.32 18.38
C ASN A 14 -6.52 -43.15 19.68
N ARG A 15 -6.54 -41.93 20.22
CA ARG A 15 -6.53 -41.75 21.68
C ARG A 15 -7.43 -40.61 22.10
N ASP A 16 -8.57 -41.03 22.62
CA ASP A 16 -9.53 -40.25 23.39
C ASP A 16 -8.97 -39.80 24.75
N THR A 17 -9.48 -38.63 25.17
CA THR A 17 -9.93 -38.22 26.52
C THR A 17 -9.03 -38.36 27.78
N ARG A 18 -8.85 -37.23 28.48
CA ARG A 18 -9.13 -37.07 29.94
C ARG A 18 -8.98 -35.60 30.36
N SER A 19 -10.07 -34.99 30.86
CA SER A 19 -10.31 -34.67 32.29
C SER A 19 -9.53 -33.44 32.74
N GLU A 20 -10.18 -32.28 32.94
CA GLU A 20 -10.86 -31.90 34.19
C GLU A 20 -9.97 -32.20 35.41
N ASP A 21 -9.42 -31.16 36.06
CA ASP A 21 -9.87 -30.67 37.38
C ASP A 21 -8.85 -29.67 38.00
N ARG A 22 -9.31 -28.88 38.99
CA ARG A 22 -8.73 -27.70 39.70
C ARG A 22 -9.21 -26.37 39.13
N SER A 23 -10.34 -25.83 39.55
CA SER A 23 -10.80 -25.57 40.94
C SER A 23 -9.85 -24.69 41.76
N ASP A 24 -10.44 -23.59 42.23
CA ASP A 24 -10.07 -22.77 43.38
C ASP A 24 -8.97 -21.71 43.23
N ARG A 25 -9.40 -20.49 42.89
CA ARG A 25 -9.03 -19.34 43.74
C ARG A 25 -10.05 -18.20 43.72
N ALA A 26 -10.89 -18.25 44.75
CA ALA A 26 -11.27 -17.17 45.66
C ALA A 26 -11.65 -15.80 45.07
N HIS A 27 -12.94 -15.51 45.23
CA HIS A 27 -13.48 -14.17 45.44
C HIS A 27 -12.58 -13.31 46.35
N ASN A 28 -12.28 -12.08 45.92
CA ASN A 28 -12.09 -11.02 46.89
C ASN A 28 -12.87 -9.77 46.51
N ASN A 29 -13.97 -9.64 47.24
CA ASN A 29 -14.88 -8.52 47.32
C ASN A 29 -14.21 -7.42 48.15
N ARG A 30 -13.91 -6.26 47.56
CA ARG A 30 -13.74 -5.01 48.32
C ARG A 30 -14.42 -3.85 47.61
N LYS A 31 -15.69 -3.67 47.96
CA LYS A 31 -16.37 -2.38 47.89
C LYS A 31 -15.70 -1.43 48.90
N GLY A 32 -15.41 -0.20 48.47
CA GLY A 32 -15.01 0.90 49.33
C GLY A 32 -15.16 2.25 48.60
N PRO A 33 -15.73 3.30 49.22
CA PRO A 33 -16.44 4.35 48.50
C PRO A 33 -15.65 5.66 48.35
N LEU A 34 -16.10 6.47 47.38
CA LEU A 34 -16.12 7.95 47.35
C LEU A 34 -14.93 8.68 47.98
N ARG A 35 -14.09 9.32 47.14
CA ARG A 35 -13.42 10.55 47.58
C ARG A 35 -13.22 11.55 46.44
N ARG A 36 -14.00 12.61 46.55
CA ARG A 36 -13.95 13.89 45.84
C ARG A 36 -12.56 14.53 45.90
N TRP A 37 -12.04 14.96 44.75
CA TRP A 37 -11.14 16.11 44.55
C TRP A 37 -11.42 16.57 43.11
N ALA A 38 -12.27 17.57 42.84
CA ALA A 38 -12.07 19.01 43.05
C ALA A 38 -10.76 19.55 42.43
N ALA A 39 -10.96 20.29 41.34
CA ALA A 39 -10.20 21.43 40.85
C ALA A 39 -8.73 21.22 40.41
N ALA A 40 -8.54 21.25 39.09
CA ALA A 40 -7.43 21.97 38.46
C ALA A 40 -7.88 22.46 37.06
N VAL A 41 -8.61 23.58 37.03
CA VAL A 41 -8.78 24.38 35.81
C VAL A 41 -7.47 25.14 35.63
N LEU A 42 -6.57 24.61 34.80
CA LEU A 42 -5.28 25.20 34.51
C LEU A 42 -5.18 25.44 33.00
N LEU A 43 -5.27 26.73 32.64
CA LEU A 43 -4.58 27.39 31.52
C LEU A 43 -4.51 26.65 30.18
N ILE A 44 -5.42 27.00 29.27
CA ILE A 44 -5.09 27.05 27.83
C ILE A 44 -5.64 28.36 27.28
N ALA A 45 -4.99 29.45 27.66
CA ALA A 45 -5.14 30.72 26.96
C ALA A 45 -4.34 30.63 25.66
N GLY A 46 -5.06 30.58 24.53
CA GLY A 46 -4.63 31.19 23.28
C GLY A 46 -3.29 30.74 22.69
N LEU A 47 -3.07 29.45 22.49
CA LEU A 47 -2.27 29.03 21.33
C LEU A 47 -3.20 29.03 20.14
N GLY A 48 -3.36 30.21 19.52
CA GLY A 48 -3.76 30.29 18.13
C GLY A 48 -2.69 29.54 17.34
N LEU A 49 -2.88 28.23 17.16
CA LEU A 49 -2.33 27.56 16.00
C LEU A 49 -3.00 28.25 14.81
N GLU A 50 -2.37 29.30 14.31
CA GLU A 50 -2.50 29.65 12.92
C GLU A 50 -2.06 28.39 12.17
N SER A 51 -3.04 27.54 11.84
CA SER A 51 -2.91 26.60 10.76
C SER A 51 -2.53 27.46 9.57
N ALA A 52 -1.23 27.57 9.30
CA ALA A 52 -0.73 27.89 7.99
C ALA A 52 -1.36 26.82 7.10
N ALA A 53 -2.52 27.14 6.54
CA ALA A 53 -3.18 26.31 5.56
C ALA A 53 -2.10 26.11 4.49
N ALA A 54 -1.65 24.87 4.34
CA ALA A 54 -0.65 24.53 3.35
C ALA A 54 -1.10 25.18 2.05
N ALA A 55 -0.25 26.03 1.47
CA ALA A 55 -0.59 26.74 0.26
C ALA A 55 -1.13 25.69 -0.74
N PRO A 56 -2.30 25.93 -1.36
CA PRO A 56 -2.87 24.96 -2.27
C PRO A 56 -1.85 24.70 -3.38
N LEU A 57 -1.65 23.42 -3.72
CA LEU A 57 -0.77 23.04 -4.82
C LEU A 57 -1.21 23.77 -6.09
N ASP A 58 -0.26 24.39 -6.79
CA ASP A 58 -0.53 24.95 -8.10
C ASP A 58 -0.81 23.83 -9.11
N GLU A 59 -1.45 24.17 -10.22
CA GLU A 59 -1.87 23.19 -11.23
C GLU A 59 -0.68 22.48 -11.90
N ALA A 60 0.47 23.13 -12.06
CA ALA A 60 1.64 22.49 -12.65
C ALA A 60 2.22 21.43 -11.72
N THR A 61 2.27 21.72 -10.41
CA THR A 61 2.67 20.72 -9.41
C THR A 61 1.67 19.57 -9.34
N LYS A 62 0.36 19.83 -9.37
CA LYS A 62 -0.66 18.77 -9.41
C LYS A 62 -0.46 17.85 -10.60
N GLN A 63 -0.26 18.42 -11.79
CA GLN A 63 -0.05 17.65 -13.01
C GLN A 63 1.24 16.81 -12.94
N LEU A 64 2.34 17.39 -12.42
CA LEU A 64 3.58 16.66 -12.19
C LEU A 64 3.37 15.45 -11.26
N LEU A 65 2.59 15.61 -10.19
CA LEU A 65 2.29 14.53 -9.26
C LEU A 65 1.46 13.41 -9.90
N ILE A 66 0.46 13.75 -10.71
CA ILE A 66 -0.30 12.78 -11.50
C ILE A 66 0.66 11.98 -12.38
N GLU A 67 1.45 12.66 -13.21
CA GLU A 67 2.38 12.03 -14.14
C GLU A 67 3.43 11.16 -13.45
N ALA A 68 3.93 11.58 -12.28
CA ALA A 68 4.86 10.79 -11.50
C ALA A 68 4.24 9.49 -10.99
N VAL A 69 3.00 9.56 -10.48
CA VAL A 69 2.26 8.36 -10.04
C VAL A 69 2.01 7.44 -11.23
N GLU A 70 1.56 7.95 -12.38
CA GLU A 70 1.32 7.17 -13.58
C GLU A 70 2.61 6.50 -14.10
N ALA A 71 3.74 7.23 -14.14
CA ALA A 71 5.03 6.69 -14.54
C ALA A 71 5.53 5.58 -13.58
N ALA A 72 5.40 5.79 -12.27
CA ALA A 72 5.77 4.77 -11.28
C ALA A 72 4.91 3.50 -11.43
N TYR A 73 3.60 3.68 -11.59
CA TYR A 73 2.65 2.57 -11.70
C TYR A 73 2.89 1.74 -12.96
N VAL A 74 3.15 2.38 -14.12
CA VAL A 74 3.44 1.67 -15.37
C VAL A 74 4.70 0.80 -15.25
N VAL A 75 5.77 1.33 -14.63
CA VAL A 75 7.00 0.56 -14.44
C VAL A 75 6.75 -0.65 -13.51
N ASP A 76 6.04 -0.45 -12.39
CA ASP A 76 5.72 -1.54 -11.47
C ASP A 76 4.76 -2.58 -12.09
N LEU A 77 3.79 -2.16 -12.91
CA LEU A 77 2.91 -3.06 -13.66
C LEU A 77 3.68 -3.88 -14.70
N TYR A 78 4.63 -3.26 -15.41
CA TYR A 78 5.52 -3.97 -16.32
C TYR A 78 6.35 -5.03 -15.59
N HIS A 79 6.97 -4.66 -14.47
CA HIS A 79 7.78 -5.58 -13.68
C HIS A 79 6.94 -6.73 -13.10
N SER A 80 5.78 -6.44 -12.53
CA SER A 80 4.92 -7.47 -11.95
C SER A 80 4.35 -8.43 -12.99
N ARG A 81 3.84 -7.92 -14.11
CA ARG A 81 3.22 -8.77 -15.15
C ARG A 81 4.22 -9.47 -16.05
N CYS A 82 5.22 -8.75 -16.54
CA CYS A 82 6.12 -9.25 -17.57
C CYS A 82 7.43 -9.82 -17.01
N ARG A 83 7.79 -9.49 -15.76
CA ARG A 83 9.03 -9.95 -15.10
C ARG A 83 8.79 -10.72 -13.80
N SER A 84 7.54 -10.92 -13.40
CA SER A 84 7.15 -11.58 -12.14
C SER A 84 7.76 -10.93 -10.89
N ASP A 85 8.04 -9.62 -10.94
CA ASP A 85 8.55 -8.83 -9.82
C ASP A 85 7.44 -7.93 -9.26
N GLY A 86 6.78 -8.40 -8.21
CA GLY A 86 5.69 -7.71 -7.52
C GLY A 86 6.14 -6.78 -6.38
N SER A 87 7.41 -6.36 -6.35
CA SER A 87 7.93 -5.57 -5.23
C SER A 87 7.44 -4.11 -5.19
N ASN A 88 6.83 -3.60 -6.25
CA ASN A 88 6.28 -2.22 -6.35
C ASN A 88 7.28 -1.13 -5.93
N ARG A 89 8.57 -1.34 -6.21
CA ARG A 89 9.66 -0.47 -5.75
C ARG A 89 9.52 0.97 -6.24
N ARG A 90 8.93 1.21 -7.41
CA ARG A 90 8.93 2.56 -8.02
C ARG A 90 7.89 3.43 -7.35
N THR A 91 6.72 2.85 -7.09
CA THR A 91 5.68 3.45 -6.27
C THR A 91 6.16 3.69 -4.84
N GLU A 92 6.88 2.73 -4.25
CA GLU A 92 7.45 2.89 -2.90
C GLU A 92 8.48 4.04 -2.84
N ASN A 93 9.39 4.11 -3.81
CA ASN A 93 10.40 5.16 -3.90
C ASN A 93 9.76 6.54 -4.12
N LEU A 94 8.75 6.62 -5.00
CA LEU A 94 7.98 7.86 -5.18
C LEU A 94 7.30 8.26 -3.87
N ASN A 95 6.68 7.31 -3.16
CA ASN A 95 6.05 7.59 -1.88
C ASN A 95 7.04 8.12 -0.84
N LYS A 96 8.27 7.58 -0.79
CA LYS A 96 9.33 8.11 0.08
C LYS A 96 9.71 9.54 -0.29
N LEU A 97 9.88 9.82 -1.58
CA LEU A 97 10.20 11.16 -2.07
C LEU A 97 9.10 12.15 -1.70
N LEU A 98 7.83 11.84 -2.02
CA LEU A 98 6.68 12.68 -1.70
C LEU A 98 6.51 12.92 -0.19
N ALA A 99 6.73 11.88 0.63
CA ALA A 99 6.63 11.99 2.07
C ALA A 99 7.71 12.95 2.61
N SER A 100 8.92 12.89 2.07
CA SER A 100 10.03 13.75 2.49
C SER A 100 9.91 15.20 2.00
N ARG A 101 9.52 15.42 0.74
CA ARG A 101 9.54 16.74 0.09
C ARG A 101 8.24 17.53 0.30
N MET A 102 7.11 16.84 0.29
CA MET A 102 5.79 17.46 0.23
C MET A 102 4.89 17.05 1.40
N ARG A 103 5.39 16.19 2.30
CA ARG A 103 4.62 15.60 3.42
C ARG A 103 3.31 14.96 2.96
N MET A 104 3.35 14.32 1.78
CA MET A 104 2.20 13.63 1.17
C MET A 104 2.57 12.22 0.75
N THR A 105 1.58 11.37 0.48
CA THR A 105 1.76 10.00 0.03
C THR A 105 1.21 9.83 -1.38
N VAL A 106 1.62 8.78 -2.09
CA VAL A 106 1.01 8.41 -3.38
C VAL A 106 -0.49 8.22 -3.25
N LEU A 107 -0.94 7.55 -2.18
CA LEU A 107 -2.38 7.37 -1.92
C LEU A 107 -3.11 8.71 -1.80
N ARG A 108 -2.52 9.66 -1.07
CA ARG A 108 -3.10 11.01 -0.95
C ARG A 108 -3.14 11.74 -2.28
N VAL A 109 -2.11 11.62 -3.12
CA VAL A 109 -2.14 12.17 -4.48
C VAL A 109 -3.30 11.57 -5.28
N GLN A 110 -3.50 10.25 -5.21
CA GLN A 110 -4.58 9.56 -5.91
C GLN A 110 -6.00 9.95 -5.41
N ASP A 111 -6.14 10.30 -4.13
CA ASP A 111 -7.43 10.73 -3.56
C ASP A 111 -7.70 12.24 -3.73
N ASP A 112 -6.67 13.08 -3.65
CA ASP A 112 -6.82 14.54 -3.60
C ASP A 112 -6.55 15.24 -4.95
N VAL A 113 -5.71 14.66 -5.81
CA VAL A 113 -5.18 15.34 -7.02
C VAL A 113 -5.73 14.73 -8.30
N PHE A 114 -5.89 13.40 -8.36
CA PHE A 114 -6.47 12.74 -9.54
C PHE A 114 -7.95 13.11 -9.76
N PRO A 115 -8.42 13.13 -11.02
CA PRO A 115 -9.80 13.51 -11.34
C PRO A 115 -10.84 12.57 -10.73
N GLU A 116 -10.51 11.30 -10.53
CA GLU A 116 -11.41 10.31 -9.91
C GLU A 116 -11.60 10.52 -8.41
N ARG A 117 -10.65 11.21 -7.76
CA ARG A 117 -10.60 11.48 -6.31
C ARG A 117 -10.84 10.23 -5.45
N ASN A 118 -10.36 9.09 -5.94
CA ASN A 118 -10.53 7.79 -5.32
C ASN A 118 -9.44 6.85 -5.83
N TYR A 119 -8.50 6.50 -4.95
CA TYR A 119 -7.34 5.72 -5.32
C TYR A 119 -7.68 4.38 -5.96
N ARG A 120 -8.79 3.73 -5.57
CA ARG A 120 -9.19 2.44 -6.16
C ARG A 120 -9.56 2.62 -7.64
N LYS A 121 -10.35 3.64 -7.94
CA LYS A 121 -10.72 3.97 -9.33
C LYS A 121 -9.51 4.36 -10.17
N VAL A 122 -8.57 5.12 -9.59
CA VAL A 122 -7.31 5.47 -10.25
C VAL A 122 -6.52 4.20 -10.58
N GLN A 123 -6.32 3.30 -9.62
CA GLN A 123 -5.57 2.06 -9.83
C GLN A 123 -6.24 1.14 -10.87
N GLU A 124 -7.57 1.05 -10.86
CA GLU A 124 -8.35 0.32 -11.87
C GLU A 124 -8.15 0.90 -13.28
N ARG A 125 -8.19 2.25 -13.42
CA ARG A 125 -7.94 2.93 -14.70
C ARG A 125 -6.53 2.64 -15.20
N LEU A 126 -5.52 2.87 -14.37
CA LEU A 126 -4.12 2.67 -14.76
C LEU A 126 -3.81 1.22 -15.11
N GLN A 127 -4.41 0.28 -14.39
CA GLN A 127 -4.28 -1.14 -14.74
C GLN A 127 -4.93 -1.45 -16.09
N ARG A 128 -6.11 -0.88 -16.38
CA ARG A 128 -6.79 -1.08 -17.67
C ARG A 128 -5.97 -0.49 -18.81
N GLU A 129 -5.53 0.76 -18.71
CA GLU A 129 -4.71 1.42 -19.72
C GLU A 129 -3.41 0.66 -20.00
N PHE A 130 -2.76 0.11 -18.96
CA PHE A 130 -1.58 -0.72 -19.14
C PHE A 130 -1.89 -2.03 -19.88
N LEU A 131 -3.02 -2.67 -19.58
CA LEU A 131 -3.43 -3.90 -20.27
C LEU A 131 -3.79 -3.64 -21.74
N ASP A 132 -4.43 -2.52 -22.02
CA ASP A 132 -4.76 -2.09 -23.39
C ASP A 132 -3.46 -1.85 -24.18
N MET A 133 -2.50 -1.11 -23.61
CA MET A 133 -1.16 -0.93 -24.20
C MET A 133 -0.44 -2.27 -24.42
N LEU A 134 -0.49 -3.19 -23.45
CA LEU A 134 0.08 -4.53 -23.64
C LEU A 134 -0.57 -5.24 -24.83
N ALA A 135 -1.91 -5.19 -24.95
CA ALA A 135 -2.62 -5.85 -26.04
C ALA A 135 -2.24 -5.26 -27.41
N GLU A 136 -2.14 -3.93 -27.50
CA GLU A 136 -1.72 -3.21 -28.72
C GLU A 136 -0.29 -3.54 -29.15
N ASN A 137 0.59 -3.88 -28.19
CA ASN A 137 2.00 -4.15 -28.44
C ASN A 137 2.36 -5.65 -28.45
N GLY A 138 1.39 -6.55 -28.68
CA GLY A 138 1.67 -7.99 -28.78
C GLY A 138 1.95 -8.68 -27.43
N GLY A 139 1.41 -8.12 -26.36
CA GLY A 139 1.55 -8.62 -24.99
C GLY A 139 2.94 -8.39 -24.39
N CYS A 140 3.26 -9.13 -23.33
CA CYS A 140 4.55 -9.02 -22.66
C CYS A 140 5.75 -9.42 -23.54
N ALA A 141 5.55 -10.21 -24.60
CA ALA A 141 6.63 -10.55 -25.53
C ALA A 141 6.99 -9.33 -26.39
N GLY A 142 6.00 -8.74 -27.08
CA GLY A 142 6.27 -7.59 -27.94
C GLY A 142 6.73 -6.35 -27.18
N VAL A 143 6.25 -6.12 -25.95
CA VAL A 143 6.78 -5.02 -25.12
C VAL A 143 8.22 -5.27 -24.65
N LYS A 144 8.64 -6.51 -24.40
CA LYS A 144 10.02 -6.80 -24.01
C LYS A 144 11.02 -6.57 -25.14
N ASP A 145 10.57 -6.79 -26.37
CA ASP A 145 11.39 -6.66 -27.57
C ASP A 145 11.33 -5.24 -28.18
N SER A 146 10.59 -4.32 -27.54
CA SER A 146 10.48 -2.91 -27.95
C SER A 146 11.27 -1.97 -27.01
N GLU A 147 11.28 -0.68 -27.35
CA GLU A 147 11.92 0.38 -26.54
C GLU A 147 11.05 0.81 -25.34
N LEU A 148 9.80 0.36 -25.26
CA LEU A 148 8.85 0.77 -24.21
C LEU A 148 9.38 0.60 -22.78
N PRO A 149 10.05 -0.51 -22.39
CA PRO A 149 10.58 -0.64 -21.05
C PRO A 149 11.63 0.43 -20.70
N VAL A 150 12.42 0.87 -21.69
CA VAL A 150 13.40 1.95 -21.54
C VAL A 150 12.67 3.27 -21.38
N GLU A 151 11.66 3.53 -22.21
CA GLU A 151 10.83 4.74 -22.14
C GLU A 151 10.07 4.88 -20.81
N PHE A 152 9.46 3.79 -20.31
CA PHE A 152 8.77 3.79 -19.01
C PHE A 152 9.72 4.19 -17.89
N ARG A 153 10.94 3.65 -17.91
CA ARG A 153 11.96 3.98 -16.93
C ARG A 153 12.43 5.43 -17.07
N ALA A 154 12.71 5.88 -18.29
CA ALA A 154 13.14 7.25 -18.55
C ALA A 154 12.11 8.26 -18.05
N ARG A 155 10.82 8.02 -18.34
CA ARG A 155 9.71 8.86 -17.87
C ARG A 155 9.64 8.89 -16.35
N TYR A 156 9.77 7.73 -15.68
CA TYR A 156 9.80 7.68 -14.23
C TYR A 156 10.99 8.48 -13.65
N ASP A 157 12.20 8.26 -14.16
CA ASP A 157 13.41 8.95 -13.67
C ASP A 157 13.36 10.46 -13.93
N GLU A 158 12.70 10.91 -15.01
CA GLU A 158 12.41 12.32 -15.28
C GLU A 158 11.48 12.92 -14.21
N LYS A 159 10.34 12.28 -13.92
CA LYS A 159 9.37 12.82 -12.95
C LYS A 159 9.90 12.81 -11.51
N MET A 160 10.70 11.81 -11.15
CA MET A 160 11.39 11.79 -9.86
C MET A 160 12.31 13.01 -9.70
N ARG A 161 13.15 13.30 -10.71
CA ARG A 161 14.02 14.49 -10.71
C ARG A 161 13.25 15.81 -10.69
N ALA A 162 12.13 15.88 -11.42
CA ALA A 162 11.29 17.07 -11.42
C ALA A 162 10.68 17.35 -10.04
N ILE A 163 10.22 16.32 -9.32
CA ILE A 163 9.74 16.45 -7.93
C ILE A 163 10.88 16.85 -6.99
N GLU A 164 12.06 16.26 -7.15
CA GLU A 164 13.25 16.63 -6.37
C GLU A 164 13.63 18.10 -6.53
N ALA A 165 13.38 18.68 -7.71
CA ALA A 165 13.70 20.07 -8.06
C ALA A 165 12.63 21.09 -7.67
N LEU A 166 11.49 20.67 -7.11
CA LEU A 166 10.47 21.61 -6.60
C LEU A 166 11.06 22.54 -5.51
N PRO A 167 10.56 23.77 -5.34
CA PRO A 167 11.07 24.66 -4.29
C PRO A 167 10.82 24.15 -2.86
#